data_AF-A0A517RL87-F1
#
_entry.id   AF-A0A517RL87-F1
#
_cell.length_a   1.000
_cell.length_b   1.000
_cell.length_c   1.000
_cell.angle_alpha   90.00
_cell.angle_beta   90.00
_cell.angle_gamma   90.00
#
_symmetry.space_group_name_H-M   'P 1'
#
loop_
_entity.id
_entity.type
_entity.pdbx_description
1 polymer ?
#
loop_
_entity_poly.entity_id
_entity_poly.type
_entity_poly.pdbx_seq_one_letter_code
_entity_poly.pdbx_strand_id
1 'polypeptide(L)'
;MHHFGNLDPELIYILDLVQYSLGRRIIHIRLADEPSHENTVLQSNPYKGAILGEFGSSLQVSPDVKTSDGQQFGIDPHNIWFTLDEVLYMKKNVNHQKK
;
A
#
# COMPACT_ATOMS: atom_id res chain seq x y z
N MET A 1 -17.01 -3.94 0.43
CA MET A 1 -15.69 -4.11 1.09
C MET A 1 -14.88 -5.05 0.20
N HIS A 2 -13.72 -4.62 -0.30
CA HIS A 2 -12.81 -5.51 -1.01
C HIS A 2 -12.12 -6.37 0.06
N HIS A 3 -12.60 -7.59 0.27
CA HIS A 3 -11.87 -8.60 1.03
C HIS A 3 -10.75 -9.09 0.13
N PHE A 4 -9.50 -8.78 0.48
CA PHE A 4 -8.39 -9.56 -0.02
C PHE A 4 -8.64 -10.99 0.47
N GLY A 5 -8.81 -11.95 -0.45
CA GLY A 5 -9.10 -13.34 -0.10
C GLY A 5 -8.04 -13.90 0.84
N ASN A 6 -8.34 -15.03 1.50
CA ASN A 6 -7.34 -15.74 2.31
C ASN A 6 -6.09 -15.98 1.47
N LEU A 7 -5.01 -15.25 1.75
CA LEU A 7 -3.74 -15.41 1.08
C LEU A 7 -3.14 -16.76 1.49
N ASP A 8 -2.62 -17.51 0.53
CA ASP A 8 -1.83 -18.70 0.84
C ASP A 8 -0.58 -18.26 1.62
N PRO A 9 -0.35 -18.79 2.84
CA PRO A 9 0.72 -18.32 3.70
C PRO A 9 2.13 -18.55 3.14
N GLU A 10 2.31 -19.52 2.26
CA GLU A 10 3.63 -19.93 1.73
C GLU A 10 3.98 -19.29 0.39
N LEU A 11 2.97 -18.77 -0.34
CA LEU A 11 3.21 -18.05 -1.58
C LEU A 11 3.78 -16.65 -1.34
N ILE A 12 4.53 -16.16 -2.32
CA ILE A 12 5.18 -14.85 -2.29
C ILE A 12 4.35 -13.86 -3.10
N TYR A 13 4.05 -12.72 -2.50
CA TYR A 13 3.23 -11.66 -3.07
C TYR A 13 3.97 -10.33 -3.07
N ILE A 14 3.51 -9.42 -3.93
CA ILE A 14 3.94 -8.03 -4.00
C ILE A 14 2.71 -7.13 -3.91
N LEU A 15 2.82 -6.03 -3.16
CA LEU A 15 1.84 -4.96 -3.10
C LEU A 15 2.20 -3.91 -4.13
N ASP A 16 1.33 -3.70 -5.11
CA ASP A 16 1.43 -2.64 -6.10
C ASP A 16 0.60 -1.43 -5.63
N LEU A 17 1.26 -0.28 -5.44
CA LEU A 17 0.57 0.99 -5.28
C LEU A 17 0.19 1.51 -6.66
N VAL A 18 -1.08 1.41 -7.02
CA VAL A 18 -1.60 1.75 -8.34
C VAL A 18 -2.26 3.12 -8.30
N GLN A 19 -1.89 3.99 -9.23
CA GLN A 19 -2.50 5.32 -9.39
C GLN A 19 -3.49 5.32 -10.56
N TYR A 20 -4.76 5.56 -10.25
CA TYR A 20 -5.84 5.75 -11.22
C TYR A 20 -5.95 7.22 -11.65
N SER A 21 -6.75 7.46 -12.69
CA SER A 21 -7.19 8.80 -13.11
C SER A 21 -7.71 9.62 -11.93
N LEU A 22 -7.48 10.94 -11.95
CA LEU A 22 -7.76 11.88 -10.85
C LEU A 22 -6.83 11.77 -9.63
N GLY A 23 -5.73 11.02 -9.74
CA GLY A 23 -4.72 10.93 -8.66
C GLY A 23 -5.11 10.00 -7.51
N ARG A 24 -6.20 9.24 -7.64
CA ARG A 24 -6.59 8.25 -6.64
C ARG A 24 -5.59 7.08 -6.64
N ARG A 25 -5.09 6.73 -5.46
CA ARG A 25 -4.16 5.62 -5.27
C ARG A 25 -4.75 4.52 -4.40
N ILE A 26 -4.57 3.26 -4.80
CA ILE A 26 -4.97 2.07 -4.03
C ILE A 26 -3.87 1.01 -4.07
N ILE A 27 -3.89 0.10 -3.11
CA ILE A 27 -3.01 -1.07 -3.12
C ILE A 27 -3.73 -2.24 -3.78
N HIS A 28 -3.05 -2.85 -4.75
CA HIS A 28 -3.36 -4.18 -5.25
C HIS A 28 -2.33 -5.18 -4.75
N ILE A 29 -2.78 -6.41 -4.50
CA ILE A 29 -1.88 -7.53 -4.18
C ILE A 29 -1.84 -8.46 -5.38
N ARG A 30 -0.66 -8.97 -5.70
CA ARG A 30 -0.44 -9.97 -6.75
C ARG A 30 0.59 -11.00 -6.31
N LEU A 31 0.64 -12.13 -7.00
CA LEU A 31 1.78 -13.05 -6.84
C LEU A 31 3.05 -12.41 -7.39
N ALA A 32 4.19 -12.78 -6.83
CA ALA A 32 5.47 -12.16 -7.20
C ALA A 32 5.92 -12.49 -8.64
N ASP A 33 5.49 -13.64 -9.17
CA ASP A 33 5.74 -14.10 -10.54
C ASP A 33 4.75 -13.54 -11.56
N GLU A 34 3.67 -12.91 -11.12
CA GLU A 34 2.74 -12.20 -12.00
C GLU A 34 3.30 -10.82 -12.39
N PRO A 35 2.96 -10.31 -13.58
CA PRO A 35 3.34 -8.96 -13.96
C PRO A 35 2.71 -7.91 -13.04
N SER A 36 3.39 -6.78 -12.89
CA SER A 36 2.88 -5.61 -12.17
C SER A 36 1.57 -5.11 -12.77
N HIS A 37 0.68 -4.57 -11.92
CA HIS A 37 -0.52 -3.89 -12.39
C HIS A 37 -0.19 -2.67 -13.24
N GLU A 38 -1.06 -2.36 -14.20
CA GLU A 38 -0.95 -1.14 -14.99
C GLU A 38 -1.03 0.09 -14.07
N ASN A 39 -0.21 1.12 -14.34
CA ASN A 39 -0.13 2.35 -13.54
C ASN A 39 0.36 2.16 -12.09
N THR A 40 1.09 1.08 -11.83
CA THR A 40 1.87 0.93 -10.59
C THR A 40 2.90 2.06 -10.48
N VAL A 41 2.82 2.84 -9.40
CA VAL A 41 3.78 3.93 -9.12
C VAL A 41 4.86 3.52 -8.12
N LEU A 42 4.54 2.58 -7.23
CA LEU A 42 5.48 2.00 -6.25
C LEU A 42 5.11 0.53 -6.00
N GLN A 43 6.09 -0.27 -5.62
CA GLN A 43 5.91 -1.69 -5.31
C GLN A 43 6.52 -2.00 -3.96
N SER A 44 5.98 -2.99 -3.25
CA SER A 44 6.63 -3.56 -2.08
C SER A 44 7.81 -4.46 -2.42
N ASN A 45 8.62 -4.78 -1.42
CA ASN A 45 9.42 -6.01 -1.46
C ASN A 45 8.49 -7.24 -1.55
N PRO A 46 9.01 -8.41 -1.97
CA PRO A 46 8.25 -9.66 -1.92
C PRO A 46 8.04 -10.11 -0.46
N TYR A 47 6.80 -10.49 -0.11
CA TYR A 47 6.44 -11.00 1.21
C TYR A 47 5.64 -12.30 1.11
N LYS A 48 5.85 -13.20 2.07
CA LYS A 48 4.99 -14.37 2.23
C LYS A 48 3.56 -13.96 2.56
N GLY A 49 2.58 -14.71 2.05
CA GLY A 49 1.18 -14.48 2.38
C GLY A 49 0.89 -14.50 3.87
N ALA A 50 1.67 -15.24 4.68
CA ALA A 50 1.53 -15.23 6.14
C ALA A 50 1.78 -13.85 6.77
N ILE A 51 2.69 -13.06 6.19
CA ILE A 51 3.01 -11.69 6.63
C ILE A 51 1.89 -10.74 6.19
N LEU A 52 1.31 -10.99 5.02
CA LEU A 52 0.28 -10.14 4.43
C LEU A 52 -1.15 -10.53 4.85
N GLY A 53 -1.38 -11.72 5.41
CA GLY A 53 -2.71 -12.19 5.80
C GLY A 53 -3.37 -11.31 6.86
N GLU A 54 -2.56 -10.62 7.68
CA GLU A 54 -3.03 -9.59 8.61
C GLU A 54 -3.52 -8.31 7.90
N PHE A 55 -3.02 -8.04 6.68
CA PHE A 55 -3.39 -6.89 5.85
C PHE A 55 -4.82 -6.98 5.32
N GLY A 56 -5.28 -8.18 4.96
CA GLY A 56 -6.51 -8.38 4.19
C GLY A 56 -7.81 -7.91 4.85
N SER A 57 -7.77 -7.61 6.15
CA SER A 57 -8.93 -7.18 6.94
C SER A 57 -8.87 -5.73 7.43
N SER A 58 -7.75 -5.03 7.27
CA SER A 58 -7.55 -3.71 7.88
C SER A 58 -7.08 -2.67 6.87
N LEU A 59 -7.49 -1.42 7.06
CA LEU A 59 -6.97 -0.25 6.33
C LEU A 59 -5.51 0.08 6.75
N GLN A 60 -4.73 -0.93 7.15
CA GLN A 60 -3.41 -0.77 7.76
C GLN A 60 -2.47 -1.84 7.21
N VAL A 61 -1.38 -1.41 6.59
CA VAL A 61 -0.25 -2.27 6.24
C VAL A 61 0.65 -2.42 7.48
N SER A 62 1.16 -3.63 7.75
CA SER A 62 2.18 -3.84 8.77
C SER A 62 3.41 -2.95 8.52
N PRO A 63 4.00 -2.29 9.53
CA PRO A 63 5.20 -1.46 9.37
C PRO A 63 6.43 -2.19 8.78
N ASP A 64 6.44 -3.53 8.84
CA ASP A 64 7.49 -4.39 8.29
C ASP A 64 7.35 -4.58 6.76
N VAL A 65 6.16 -4.30 6.22
CA VAL A 65 5.89 -4.30 4.79
C VAL A 65 6.23 -2.94 4.22
N LYS A 66 7.26 -2.93 3.38
CA LYS A 66 7.90 -1.74 2.83
C LYS A 66 7.91 -1.77 1.32
N THR A 67 7.87 -0.59 0.73
CA THR A 67 8.18 -0.38 -0.68
C THR A 67 9.60 -0.89 -1.00
N SER A 68 9.89 -1.13 -2.27
CA SER A 68 11.20 -1.62 -2.75
C SER A 68 12.34 -0.66 -2.44
N ASP A 69 12.05 0.64 -2.29
CA ASP A 69 12.99 1.67 -1.83
C ASP A 69 13.05 1.82 -0.29
N GLY A 70 12.32 0.98 0.46
CA GLY A 70 12.39 0.88 1.92
C GLY A 70 11.43 1.79 2.69
N GLN A 71 10.54 2.52 2.02
CA GLN A 71 9.51 3.34 2.67
C GLN A 71 8.34 2.49 3.18
N GLN A 72 7.63 3.00 4.19
CA GLN A 72 6.39 2.37 4.66
C GLN A 72 5.19 2.86 3.85
N PHE A 73 4.18 2.01 3.70
CA PHE A 73 2.88 2.43 3.17
C PHE A 73 2.10 3.22 4.24
N GLY A 74 1.39 4.25 3.79
CA GLY A 74 0.52 5.08 4.62
C GLY A 74 -0.83 5.27 3.95
N ILE A 75 -1.86 5.46 4.78
CA ILE A 75 -3.19 5.83 4.32
C ILE A 75 -3.55 7.22 4.87
N ASP A 76 -4.14 8.05 4.02
CA ASP A 76 -4.65 9.35 4.45
C ASP A 76 -6.04 9.22 5.12
N PRO A 77 -6.60 10.29 5.71
CA PRO A 77 -7.94 10.27 6.29
C PRO A 77 -9.09 9.99 5.32
N HIS A 78 -8.85 10.04 4.01
CA HIS A 78 -9.83 9.77 2.95
C HIS A 78 -9.71 8.36 2.37
N ASN A 79 -8.91 7.48 3.01
CA ASN A 79 -8.65 6.11 2.58
C ASN A 79 -7.90 6.00 1.23
N ILE A 80 -7.04 6.98 0.94
CA ILE A 80 -6.15 6.97 -0.22
C ILE A 80 -4.74 6.54 0.23
N TRP A 81 -4.13 5.64 -0.54
CA TRP A 81 -2.82 5.07 -0.21
C TRP A 81 -1.66 5.90 -0.77
N PHE A 82 -0.62 6.04 0.04
CA PHE A 82 0.59 6.81 -0.23
C PHE A 82 1.79 6.13 0.44
N THR A 83 2.98 6.71 0.33
CA THR A 83 4.04 6.43 1.31
C THR A 83 3.71 7.13 2.64
N LEU A 84 4.23 6.62 3.74
CA LEU A 84 4.05 7.23 5.06
C LEU A 84 4.59 8.68 5.08
N ASP A 85 5.71 8.92 4.41
CA ASP A 85 6.32 10.25 4.31
C ASP A 85 5.41 11.24 3.57
N GLU A 86 4.76 10.82 2.49
CA GLU A 86 3.75 11.61 1.78
C GLU A 86 2.57 11.96 2.71
N VAL A 87 2.06 10.98 3.47
CA VAL A 87 0.99 11.23 4.46
C VAL A 87 1.43 12.25 5.52
N LEU A 88 2.64 12.10 6.05
CA LEU A 88 3.19 13.01 7.05
C LEU A 88 3.40 14.43 6.49
N TYR A 89 3.85 14.54 5.25
CA TYR A 89 4.00 15.80 4.54
C TYR A 89 2.66 16.52 4.37
N MET A 90 1.62 15.81 3.90
CA MET A 90 0.28 16.38 3.72
C MET A 90 -0.29 16.91 5.04
N LYS A 91 -0.15 16.14 6.14
CA LYS A 91 -0.59 16.57 7.48
C LYS A 91 0.08 17.86 7.95
N LYS A 92 1.38 18.04 7.66
CA LYS A 92 2.11 19.26 8.02
C LYS A 92 1.61 20.48 7.25
N ASN A 93 1.29 20.35 5.96
CA ASN A 93 0.86 21.47 5.14
C ASN A 93 -0.58 21.93 5.44
N VAL A 94 -1.48 21.01 5.82
CA VAL A 94 -2.83 21.37 6.28
C VAL A 94 -2.78 22.23 7.55
N ASN A 95 -1.81 22.00 8.43
CA ASN A 95 -1.68 22.77 9.67
C ASN A 95 -1.06 24.18 9.47
N HIS A 96 -0.32 24.41 8.38
CA HIS A 96 0.25 25.73 8.07
C HIS A 96 -0.75 26.67 7.38
N GLN A 97 -1.81 26.14 6.75
CA GLN A 97 -2.87 26.96 6.15
C GLN A 97 -3.95 27.43 7.16
N LYS A 98 -3.85 27.00 8.43
CA LYS A 98 -4.77 27.36 9.52
C LYS A 98 -4.21 28.40 10.50
N LYS A 99 -3.09 29.08 10.17
CA LYS A 99 -2.48 30.12 11.01
C LYS A 99 -2.54 31.48 10.34
#